data_AF-S8AT93-F1
#
_entry.id   AF-S8AT93-F1
#
_cell.length_a   1.000
_cell.length_b   1.000
_cell.length_c   1.000
_cell.angle_alpha   90.00
_cell.angle_beta   90.00
_cell.angle_gamma   90.00
#
_symmetry.space_group_name_H-M   'P 1'
#
loop_
_entity.id
_entity.type
_entity.pdbx_description
1 polymer ?
#
loop_
_entity_poly.entity_id
_entity_poly.type
_entity_poly.pdbx_seq_one_letter_code
_entity_poly.pdbx_strand_id
1 'polypeptide(L)'
;MKLSSFLGALLPIFPSTLALPNISFESRCDTLKGGFNHSNTKVLVAAYVPAGTNLAFLGSVNDTNCLQYVISRADVCRLRLNVTTSSTSRVVVEVFMPVDWSSKGKRSLMVGNAGLGGLAANSLGFAAIGHDNGHPGDTAKYFLNRPEVIKDYVWRALREARIAGKAAIHSFYGEVVQNSYYMGCSTGGRQGLEAAQEFPGDYDGIVSGAPAINFLGIIAQLAKIFKTTGTFGALTFLNKDQWARVRMTLDQCDGIAGVVDGVLEYPMKNNGTKLIMYHGLHDSFISSENSYNYYDSVSRTMELPSQKLDEFYRFFPIPGLEHCYSGSGSWNIGSASQNTPDSASVIDSSDSVLMKMVDWVEKGIAPEVLTGRKIVNGVVVAEKNHCKYPSQNTYKGVGNPSLASSWECRHNRLA
;
A
#
# COMPACT_ATOMS: atom_id res chain seq x y z
N MET A 1 8.53 -39.04 -66.45
CA MET A 1 8.58 -39.62 -65.09
C MET A 1 7.52 -38.89 -64.27
N LYS A 2 6.54 -39.62 -63.70
CA LYS A 2 5.30 -39.08 -63.10
C LYS A 2 5.58 -38.29 -61.81
N LEU A 3 4.97 -37.11 -61.66
CA LEU A 3 4.80 -36.44 -60.36
C LEU A 3 3.66 -37.15 -59.60
N SER A 4 3.96 -37.69 -58.42
CA SER A 4 2.98 -38.20 -57.46
C SER A 4 2.73 -37.16 -56.37
N SER A 5 1.50 -36.67 -56.30
CA SER A 5 0.94 -35.82 -55.24
C SER A 5 0.70 -36.62 -53.96
N PHE A 6 1.33 -36.24 -52.85
CA PHE A 6 0.92 -36.65 -51.50
C PHE A 6 0.09 -35.52 -50.88
N LEU A 7 -1.24 -35.70 -50.80
CA LEU A 7 -2.09 -34.94 -49.88
C LEU A 7 -1.98 -35.59 -48.49
N GLY A 8 -1.25 -34.95 -47.57
CA GLY A 8 -1.34 -35.25 -46.15
C GLY A 8 -2.56 -34.53 -45.56
N ALA A 9 -3.50 -35.28 -45.00
CA ALA A 9 -4.63 -34.74 -44.28
C ALA A 9 -4.16 -34.07 -42.98
N LEU A 10 -4.28 -32.74 -42.89
CA LEU A 10 -4.16 -31.99 -41.64
C LEU A 10 -5.44 -32.19 -40.83
N LEU A 11 -5.37 -33.02 -39.79
CA LEU A 11 -6.36 -33.08 -38.72
C LEU A 11 -6.25 -31.78 -37.88
N PRO A 12 -7.36 -31.06 -37.63
CA PRO A 12 -7.33 -29.91 -36.74
C PRO A 12 -7.16 -30.42 -35.30
N ILE A 13 -6.04 -30.07 -34.68
CA ILE A 13 -5.85 -30.22 -33.23
C ILE A 13 -6.67 -29.12 -32.58
N PHE A 14 -7.93 -29.41 -32.23
CA PHE A 14 -8.66 -28.59 -31.28
C PHE A 14 -7.97 -28.76 -29.91
N PRO A 15 -7.53 -27.68 -29.23
CA PRO A 15 -7.17 -27.80 -27.83
C PRO A 15 -8.44 -28.20 -27.10
N SER A 16 -8.50 -29.45 -26.66
CA SER A 16 -9.55 -29.95 -25.79
C SER A 16 -9.51 -29.13 -24.51
N THR A 17 -10.40 -28.13 -24.42
CA THR A 17 -10.79 -27.50 -23.16
C THR A 17 -11.44 -28.59 -22.32
N LEU A 18 -10.63 -29.29 -21.52
CA LEU A 18 -11.14 -30.06 -20.40
C LEU A 18 -11.91 -29.06 -19.52
N ALA A 19 -13.23 -29.09 -19.61
CA ALA A 19 -14.09 -28.38 -18.68
C ALA A 19 -13.66 -28.81 -17.29
N LEU A 20 -13.17 -27.86 -16.49
CA LEU A 20 -12.88 -28.11 -15.08
C LEU A 20 -14.16 -28.74 -14.48
N PRO A 21 -14.03 -29.78 -13.65
CA PRO A 21 -15.17 -30.35 -12.94
C PRO A 21 -15.96 -29.20 -12.30
N ASN A 22 -17.29 -29.27 -12.34
CA ASN A 22 -18.16 -28.24 -11.75
C ASN A 22 -18.14 -28.37 -10.21
N ILE A 23 -16.95 -28.23 -9.63
CA ILE A 23 -16.68 -28.27 -8.20
C ILE A 23 -16.90 -26.88 -7.62
N SER A 24 -17.46 -26.83 -6.41
CA SER A 24 -17.79 -25.57 -5.74
C SER A 24 -16.53 -24.73 -5.47
N PHE A 25 -16.70 -23.43 -5.22
CA PHE A 25 -15.60 -22.52 -4.94
C PHE A 25 -14.76 -22.99 -3.73
N GLU A 26 -15.42 -23.52 -2.71
CA GLU A 26 -14.81 -24.08 -1.52
C GLU A 26 -13.94 -25.29 -1.86
N SER A 27 -14.49 -26.24 -2.64
CA SER A 27 -13.76 -27.42 -3.08
C SER A 27 -12.55 -27.07 -3.95
N ARG A 28 -12.69 -26.07 -4.84
CA ARG A 28 -11.56 -25.54 -5.62
C ARG A 28 -10.47 -24.99 -4.69
N CYS A 29 -10.84 -24.28 -3.64
CA CYS A 29 -9.87 -23.74 -2.69
C CYS A 29 -9.09 -24.85 -2.00
N ASP A 30 -9.77 -25.90 -1.54
CA ASP A 30 -9.15 -27.05 -0.89
C ASP A 30 -8.17 -27.78 -1.81
N THR A 31 -8.46 -27.84 -3.12
CA THR A 31 -7.56 -28.49 -4.09
C THR A 31 -6.19 -27.80 -4.20
N LEU A 32 -6.07 -26.51 -3.87
CA LEU A 32 -4.79 -25.79 -3.94
C LEU A 32 -3.73 -26.38 -3.01
N LYS A 33 -4.12 -27.05 -1.92
CA LYS A 33 -3.18 -27.67 -0.97
C LYS A 33 -2.26 -28.71 -1.63
N GLY A 34 -2.76 -29.43 -2.63
CA GLY A 34 -2.00 -30.41 -3.42
C GLY A 34 -1.83 -30.04 -4.89
N GLY A 35 -2.63 -29.10 -5.40
CA GLY A 35 -2.66 -28.73 -6.81
C GLY A 35 -1.84 -27.48 -7.17
N PHE A 36 -1.56 -26.60 -6.22
CA PHE A 36 -0.73 -25.42 -6.52
C PHE A 36 0.76 -25.78 -6.54
N ASN A 37 1.39 -25.63 -7.70
CA ASN A 37 2.82 -25.83 -7.88
C ASN A 37 3.46 -24.60 -8.52
N HIS A 38 4.42 -24.01 -7.80
CA HIS A 38 5.21 -22.89 -8.27
C HIS A 38 6.63 -23.01 -7.72
N SER A 39 7.63 -22.56 -8.47
CA SER A 39 9.04 -22.68 -8.09
C SER A 39 9.29 -22.10 -6.70
N ASN A 40 10.13 -22.79 -5.92
CA ASN A 40 10.54 -22.41 -4.56
C ASN A 40 9.39 -22.16 -3.57
N THR A 41 8.19 -22.69 -3.85
CA THR A 41 6.99 -22.39 -3.08
C THR A 41 6.40 -23.65 -2.47
N LYS A 42 6.07 -23.59 -1.17
CA LYS A 42 5.34 -24.63 -0.45
C LYS A 42 4.02 -24.08 0.09
N VAL A 43 2.93 -24.78 -0.17
CA VAL A 43 1.62 -24.44 0.41
C VAL A 43 1.62 -24.78 1.90
N LEU A 44 1.31 -23.79 2.73
CA LEU A 44 1.13 -23.95 4.18
C LEU A 44 -0.35 -24.12 4.55
N VAL A 45 -1.21 -23.31 3.95
CA VAL A 45 -2.67 -23.33 4.17
C VAL A 45 -3.36 -23.09 2.83
N ALA A 46 -4.43 -23.84 2.57
CA ALA A 46 -5.43 -23.50 1.57
C ALA A 46 -6.78 -23.79 2.23
N ALA A 47 -7.64 -22.77 2.37
CA ALA A 47 -8.92 -22.91 3.05
C ALA A 47 -9.91 -21.85 2.57
N TYR A 48 -11.16 -22.28 2.38
CA TYR A 48 -12.28 -21.35 2.23
C TYR A 48 -12.56 -20.62 3.53
N VAL A 49 -12.82 -19.32 3.43
CA VAL A 49 -13.14 -18.44 4.56
C VAL A 49 -14.42 -17.68 4.23
N PRO A 50 -15.54 -17.99 4.92
CA PRO A 50 -16.77 -17.23 4.78
C PRO A 50 -16.62 -15.78 5.26
N ALA A 51 -17.41 -14.87 4.69
CA ALA A 51 -17.58 -13.51 5.20
C ALA A 51 -18.03 -13.52 6.68
N GLY A 52 -17.54 -12.57 7.46
CA GLY A 52 -17.75 -12.50 8.91
C GLY A 52 -16.82 -13.39 9.73
N THR A 53 -16.07 -14.30 9.11
CA THR A 53 -15.13 -15.16 9.84
C THR A 53 -14.02 -14.34 10.49
N ASN A 54 -13.80 -14.59 11.78
CA ASN A 54 -12.67 -14.05 12.52
C ASN A 54 -11.41 -14.90 12.26
N LEU A 55 -10.49 -14.39 11.46
CA LEU A 55 -9.23 -15.03 11.15
C LEU A 55 -8.18 -14.63 12.19
N ALA A 56 -7.86 -15.55 13.09
CA ALA A 56 -6.70 -15.40 13.96
C ALA A 56 -5.41 -15.64 13.17
N PHE A 57 -4.42 -14.78 13.34
CA PHE A 57 -3.08 -14.97 12.78
C PHE A 57 -2.28 -15.94 13.67
N LEU A 58 -2.62 -17.22 13.63
CA LEU A 58 -1.91 -18.25 14.38
C LEU A 58 -0.48 -18.41 13.81
N GLY A 59 0.52 -18.05 14.61
CA GLY A 59 1.95 -18.23 14.29
C GLY A 59 2.75 -16.95 14.06
N SER A 60 2.15 -15.76 14.18
CA SER A 60 2.96 -14.58 14.54
C SER A 60 3.51 -14.83 15.95
N VAL A 61 4.75 -14.42 16.19
CA VAL A 61 5.31 -14.28 17.54
C VAL A 61 4.24 -13.65 18.44
N ASN A 62 4.20 -13.98 19.73
CA ASN A 62 3.31 -13.35 20.72
C ASN A 62 3.72 -11.88 20.92
N ASP A 63 3.60 -11.13 19.84
CA ASP A 63 4.06 -9.78 19.61
C ASP A 63 2.79 -8.94 19.60
N THR A 64 2.55 -8.33 20.75
CA THR A 64 1.37 -7.53 21.04
C THR A 64 1.23 -6.33 20.12
N ASN A 65 2.26 -5.99 19.35
CA ASN A 65 2.26 -4.86 18.42
C ASN A 65 1.69 -5.22 17.04
N CYS A 66 1.51 -6.51 16.74
CA CYS A 66 0.90 -6.96 15.49
C CYS A 66 -0.61 -7.17 15.64
N LEU A 67 -1.36 -6.98 14.54
CA LEU A 67 -2.77 -7.35 14.48
C LEU A 67 -2.92 -8.84 14.77
N GLN A 68 -3.72 -9.18 15.77
CA GLN A 68 -3.91 -10.56 16.21
C GLN A 68 -4.99 -11.29 15.40
N TYR A 69 -5.92 -10.53 14.84
CA TYR A 69 -6.99 -11.06 14.03
C TYR A 69 -7.50 -10.07 12.99
N VAL A 70 -8.20 -10.59 11.98
CA VAL A 70 -8.95 -9.81 11.00
C VAL A 70 -10.30 -10.47 10.73
N ILE A 71 -11.35 -9.67 10.55
CA ILE A 71 -12.65 -10.17 10.12
C ILE A 71 -12.68 -10.17 8.60
N SER A 72 -12.88 -11.33 7.98
CA SER A 72 -13.08 -11.41 6.53
C SER A 72 -14.37 -10.68 6.16
N ARG A 73 -14.31 -9.74 5.22
CA ARG A 73 -15.50 -8.98 4.75
C ARG A 73 -16.17 -9.62 3.54
N ALA A 74 -15.57 -10.64 2.96
CA ALA A 74 -16.08 -11.36 1.80
C ALA A 74 -15.80 -12.86 1.94
N ASP A 75 -16.52 -13.65 1.17
CA ASP A 75 -16.21 -15.06 0.95
C ASP A 75 -14.93 -15.14 0.10
N VAL A 76 -13.91 -15.81 0.63
CA VAL A 76 -12.58 -15.85 0.02
C VAL A 76 -11.95 -17.23 0.12
N CYS A 77 -11.13 -17.58 -0.86
CA CYS A 77 -10.13 -18.63 -0.72
C CYS A 77 -8.85 -18.01 -0.15
N ARG A 78 -8.44 -18.46 1.05
CA ARG A 78 -7.20 -18.07 1.69
C ARG A 78 -6.12 -19.09 1.37
N LEU A 79 -5.05 -18.64 0.72
CA LEU A 79 -3.86 -19.42 0.44
C LEU A 79 -2.67 -18.82 1.20
N ARG A 80 -1.95 -19.62 1.98
CA ARG A 80 -0.72 -19.23 2.68
C ARG A 80 0.43 -20.04 2.12
N LEU A 81 1.48 -19.36 1.70
CA LEU A 81 2.63 -19.91 1.02
C LEU A 81 3.90 -19.63 1.82
N ASN A 82 4.85 -20.54 1.72
CA ASN A 82 6.24 -20.32 2.12
C ASN A 82 7.08 -20.29 0.86
N VAL A 83 7.65 -19.13 0.55
CA VAL A 83 8.49 -18.90 -0.63
C VAL A 83 9.95 -18.83 -0.19
N THR A 84 10.76 -19.78 -0.62
CA THR A 84 12.21 -19.78 -0.34
C THR A 84 12.91 -18.75 -1.22
N THR A 85 13.59 -17.79 -0.59
CA THR A 85 14.25 -16.67 -1.30
C THR A 85 15.78 -16.83 -1.36
N SER A 86 16.34 -17.65 -0.47
CA SER A 86 17.74 -18.07 -0.49
C SER A 86 17.91 -19.39 0.27
N SER A 87 19.15 -19.89 0.39
CA SER A 87 19.45 -21.05 1.25
C SER A 87 19.25 -20.76 2.76
N THR A 88 19.14 -19.49 3.17
CA THR A 88 19.05 -19.06 4.58
C THR A 88 17.87 -18.16 4.91
N SER A 89 17.00 -17.85 3.93
CA SER A 89 15.86 -16.95 4.09
C SER A 89 14.64 -17.41 3.31
N ARG A 90 13.47 -16.95 3.76
CA ARG A 90 12.16 -17.29 3.20
C ARG A 90 11.16 -16.19 3.52
N VAL A 91 10.09 -16.13 2.74
CA VAL A 91 9.00 -15.17 2.91
C VAL A 91 7.69 -15.95 3.05
N VAL A 92 6.88 -15.59 4.04
CA VAL A 92 5.50 -16.08 4.13
C VAL A 92 4.62 -15.12 3.34
N VAL A 93 3.88 -15.67 2.37
CA VAL A 93 2.95 -14.94 1.52
C VAL A 93 1.54 -15.41 1.82
N GLU A 94 0.58 -14.49 1.93
CA GLU A 94 -0.84 -14.80 1.98
C GLU A 94 -1.56 -14.19 0.79
N VAL A 95 -2.47 -14.97 0.20
CA VAL A 95 -3.32 -14.58 -0.92
C VAL A 95 -4.77 -14.82 -0.53
N PHE A 96 -5.59 -13.79 -0.66
CA PHE A 96 -7.03 -13.82 -0.43
C PHE A 96 -7.74 -13.60 -1.75
N MET A 97 -8.40 -14.64 -2.23
CA MET A 97 -9.03 -14.69 -3.55
C MET A 97 -10.55 -14.68 -3.36
N PRO A 98 -11.28 -13.57 -3.61
CA PRO A 98 -12.72 -13.49 -3.36
C PRO A 98 -13.57 -14.20 -4.42
N VAL A 99 -14.76 -14.67 -4.02
CA VAL A 99 -15.70 -15.34 -4.95
C VAL A 99 -16.12 -14.44 -6.11
N ASP A 100 -16.25 -13.13 -5.87
CA ASP A 100 -16.75 -12.15 -6.84
C ASP A 100 -15.65 -11.52 -7.71
N TRP A 101 -14.40 -11.97 -7.60
CA TRP A 101 -13.21 -11.37 -8.24
C TRP A 101 -13.37 -11.07 -9.75
N SER A 102 -13.86 -12.05 -10.52
CA SER A 102 -14.03 -11.88 -11.97
C SER A 102 -15.05 -10.78 -12.32
N SER A 103 -16.08 -10.60 -11.49
CA SER A 103 -17.08 -9.53 -11.66
C SER A 103 -16.59 -8.16 -11.16
N LYS A 104 -15.51 -8.14 -10.35
CA LYS A 104 -14.90 -6.94 -9.77
C LYS A 104 -13.64 -6.48 -10.51
N GLY A 105 -13.56 -6.81 -11.80
CA GLY A 105 -12.51 -6.30 -12.70
C GLY A 105 -11.21 -7.10 -12.70
N LYS A 106 -11.17 -8.29 -12.09
CA LYS A 106 -10.01 -9.21 -12.14
C LYS A 106 -8.70 -8.54 -11.67
N ARG A 107 -8.81 -7.74 -10.60
CA ARG A 107 -7.72 -6.91 -10.08
C ARG A 107 -6.91 -7.65 -9.03
N SER A 108 -5.59 -7.47 -9.00
CA SER A 108 -4.77 -7.87 -7.86
C SER A 108 -4.38 -6.66 -7.01
N LEU A 109 -4.30 -6.83 -5.69
CA LEU A 109 -3.82 -5.81 -4.77
C LEU A 109 -2.69 -6.37 -3.89
N MET A 110 -1.49 -5.82 -4.01
CA MET A 110 -0.42 -6.06 -3.03
C MET A 110 -0.57 -5.07 -1.87
N VAL A 111 -0.51 -5.57 -0.64
CA VAL A 111 -0.45 -4.74 0.56
C VAL A 111 0.98 -4.68 1.11
N GLY A 112 1.40 -3.49 1.50
CA GLY A 112 2.69 -3.27 2.15
C GLY A 112 2.72 -3.64 3.63
N ASN A 113 3.91 -3.52 4.22
CA ASN A 113 4.18 -3.78 5.63
C ASN A 113 4.12 -2.50 6.49
N ALA A 114 4.18 -2.67 7.82
CA ALA A 114 4.27 -1.56 8.77
C ALA A 114 5.43 -1.82 9.74
N GLY A 115 6.20 -0.78 10.07
CA GLY A 115 7.38 -0.94 10.92
C GLY A 115 8.33 -2.00 10.34
N LEU A 116 8.71 -3.00 11.14
CA LEU A 116 9.58 -4.08 10.67
C LEU A 116 8.82 -5.36 10.24
N GLY A 117 7.49 -5.46 10.37
CA GLY A 117 6.74 -6.71 10.11
C GLY A 117 5.44 -6.53 9.28
N GLY A 118 4.67 -7.61 9.07
CA GLY A 118 3.27 -7.48 8.63
C GLY A 118 2.54 -8.75 8.15
N LEU A 119 1.21 -8.61 8.00
CA LEU A 119 0.26 -9.29 7.09
C LEU A 119 -1.19 -8.92 7.48
N ALA A 120 -1.99 -8.32 6.59
CA ALA A 120 -3.46 -8.33 6.63
C ALA A 120 -4.04 -7.87 5.27
N ALA A 121 -5.06 -8.55 4.75
CA ALA A 121 -5.72 -8.20 3.50
C ALA A 121 -7.24 -8.10 3.67
N ASN A 122 -7.82 -7.00 3.18
CA ASN A 122 -9.25 -6.85 2.93
C ASN A 122 -9.44 -6.79 1.42
N SER A 123 -10.35 -7.58 0.86
CA SER A 123 -10.34 -7.77 -0.60
C SER A 123 -10.96 -6.61 -1.36
N LEU A 124 -12.01 -5.90 -0.90
CA LEU A 124 -12.73 -4.89 -1.72
C LEU A 124 -13.02 -5.36 -3.17
N GLY A 125 -13.11 -6.68 -3.40
CA GLY A 125 -13.22 -7.32 -4.72
C GLY A 125 -11.90 -7.64 -5.45
N PHE A 126 -10.75 -7.20 -4.93
CA PHE A 126 -9.40 -7.54 -5.39
C PHE A 126 -8.97 -8.91 -4.86
N ALA A 127 -8.19 -9.63 -5.66
CA ALA A 127 -7.38 -10.72 -5.15
C ALA A 127 -6.16 -10.10 -4.43
N ALA A 128 -6.17 -10.16 -3.10
CA ALA A 128 -5.22 -9.43 -2.28
C ALA A 128 -4.04 -10.32 -1.88
N ILE A 129 -2.82 -9.79 -1.97
CA ILE A 129 -1.56 -10.46 -1.67
C ILE A 129 -0.86 -9.67 -0.56
N GLY A 130 -0.34 -10.35 0.46
CA GLY A 130 0.54 -9.74 1.45
C GLY A 130 1.69 -10.66 1.82
N HIS A 131 2.69 -10.13 2.53
CA HIS A 131 3.82 -10.91 2.99
C HIS A 131 4.39 -10.46 4.35
N ASP A 132 5.16 -11.35 4.99
CA ASP A 132 5.80 -11.10 6.28
C ASP A 132 7.11 -10.31 6.20
N ASN A 133 7.54 -9.93 4.99
CA ASN A 133 8.75 -9.15 4.74
C ASN A 133 10.06 -9.93 5.02
N GLY A 134 9.98 -11.27 5.04
CA GLY A 134 11.14 -12.15 5.20
C GLY A 134 11.40 -12.59 6.64
N HIS A 135 10.61 -12.12 7.61
CA HIS A 135 10.71 -12.58 8.99
C HIS A 135 9.43 -12.36 9.79
N PRO A 136 9.20 -13.12 10.88
CA PRO A 136 8.01 -12.93 11.71
C PRO A 136 8.20 -11.80 12.74
N GLY A 137 7.17 -10.99 12.98
CA GLY A 137 7.15 -9.95 14.02
C GLY A 137 7.84 -8.63 13.64
N ASP A 138 7.85 -7.67 14.55
CA ASP A 138 8.18 -6.26 14.28
C ASP A 138 9.57 -5.81 14.79
N THR A 139 10.49 -6.74 15.06
CA THR A 139 11.79 -6.44 15.68
C THR A 139 12.97 -6.72 14.75
N ALA A 140 14.04 -5.93 14.88
CA ALA A 140 15.26 -6.07 14.09
C ALA A 140 16.13 -7.29 14.47
N LYS A 141 15.74 -8.08 15.48
CA LYS A 141 16.52 -9.25 15.94
C LYS A 141 16.74 -10.28 14.84
N TYR A 142 15.85 -10.34 13.85
CA TYR A 142 15.94 -11.26 12.72
C TYR A 142 16.94 -10.82 11.66
N PHE A 143 17.45 -9.60 11.71
CA PHE A 143 18.51 -9.11 10.81
C PHE A 143 19.91 -9.48 11.29
N LEU A 144 20.07 -9.73 12.59
CA LEU A 144 21.37 -10.00 13.20
C LEU A 144 22.03 -11.23 12.54
N ASN A 145 23.17 -11.01 11.87
CA ASN A 145 23.93 -12.02 11.13
C ASN A 145 23.11 -12.75 10.04
N ARG A 146 22.09 -12.09 9.49
CA ARG A 146 21.20 -12.66 8.45
C ARG A 146 21.03 -11.69 7.28
N PRO A 147 22.05 -11.51 6.43
CA PRO A 147 22.01 -10.55 5.32
C PRO A 147 20.91 -10.85 4.29
N GLU A 148 20.56 -12.13 4.09
CA GLU A 148 19.48 -12.51 3.16
C GLU A 148 18.08 -12.09 3.68
N VAL A 149 17.88 -12.04 5.01
CA VAL A 149 16.64 -11.52 5.61
C VAL A 149 16.57 -9.99 5.46
N ILE A 150 17.72 -9.30 5.51
CA ILE A 150 17.77 -7.85 5.22
C ILE A 150 17.40 -7.60 3.75
N LYS A 151 17.92 -8.39 2.80
CA LYS A 151 17.55 -8.29 1.38
C LYS A 151 16.05 -8.52 1.16
N ASP A 152 15.47 -9.50 1.85
CA ASP A 152 14.03 -9.76 1.84
C ASP A 152 13.25 -8.53 2.31
N TYR A 153 13.65 -7.93 3.44
CA TYR A 153 13.03 -6.74 4.01
C TYR A 153 13.12 -5.51 3.10
N VAL A 154 14.27 -5.29 2.44
CA VAL A 154 14.52 -4.11 1.61
C VAL A 154 13.66 -4.15 0.35
N TRP A 155 13.68 -5.25 -0.40
CA TRP A 155 12.98 -5.31 -1.69
C TRP A 155 12.48 -6.72 -2.08
N ARG A 156 13.20 -7.79 -1.73
CA ARG A 156 12.98 -9.11 -2.35
C ARG A 156 11.67 -9.76 -1.92
N ALA A 157 11.23 -9.56 -0.67
CA ALA A 157 9.96 -10.11 -0.21
C ALA A 157 8.77 -9.58 -1.02
N LEU A 158 8.76 -8.27 -1.32
CA LEU A 158 7.72 -7.63 -2.12
C LEU A 158 7.64 -8.24 -3.53
N ARG A 159 8.80 -8.39 -4.17
CA ARG A 159 8.91 -8.93 -5.53
C ARG A 159 8.48 -10.39 -5.60
N GLU A 160 9.00 -11.24 -4.72
CA GLU A 160 8.70 -12.68 -4.69
C GLU A 160 7.24 -12.95 -4.31
N ALA A 161 6.69 -12.19 -3.37
CA ALA A 161 5.28 -12.28 -3.01
C ALA A 161 4.36 -11.95 -4.18
N ARG A 162 4.69 -10.91 -4.96
CA ARG A 162 3.93 -10.55 -6.17
C ARG A 162 3.96 -11.67 -7.20
N ILE A 163 5.13 -12.26 -7.46
CA ILE A 163 5.30 -13.35 -8.43
C ILE A 163 4.47 -14.58 -8.00
N ALA A 164 4.69 -15.07 -6.78
CA ALA A 164 3.99 -16.24 -6.26
C ALA A 164 2.47 -15.99 -6.13
N GLY A 165 2.08 -14.79 -5.68
CA GLY A 165 0.68 -14.40 -5.52
C GLY A 165 -0.07 -14.32 -6.85
N LYS A 166 0.50 -13.69 -7.89
CA LYS A 166 -0.12 -13.68 -9.22
C LYS A 166 -0.20 -15.08 -9.84
N ALA A 167 0.81 -15.93 -9.62
CA ALA A 167 0.75 -17.32 -10.05
C ALA A 167 -0.38 -18.09 -9.35
N ALA A 168 -0.58 -17.87 -8.05
CA ALA A 168 -1.69 -18.45 -7.29
C ALA A 168 -3.06 -17.98 -7.79
N ILE A 169 -3.23 -16.68 -8.02
CA ILE A 169 -4.46 -16.10 -8.58
C ILE A 169 -4.77 -16.74 -9.93
N HIS A 170 -3.78 -16.81 -10.82
CA HIS A 170 -3.94 -17.41 -12.13
C HIS A 170 -4.30 -18.91 -12.04
N SER A 171 -3.58 -19.66 -11.21
CA SER A 171 -3.85 -21.08 -10.99
C SER A 171 -5.25 -21.33 -10.41
N PHE A 172 -5.74 -20.45 -9.54
CA PHE A 172 -7.03 -20.62 -8.90
C PHE A 172 -8.19 -20.26 -9.82
N TYR A 173 -8.16 -19.08 -10.44
CA TYR A 173 -9.28 -18.60 -11.27
C TYR A 173 -9.23 -19.12 -12.71
N GLY A 174 -8.07 -19.54 -13.22
CA GLY A 174 -7.88 -19.88 -14.63
C GLY A 174 -7.86 -18.66 -15.55
N GLU A 175 -7.78 -17.45 -14.98
CA GLU A 175 -7.79 -16.18 -15.70
C GLU A 175 -6.56 -15.35 -15.33
N VAL A 176 -6.18 -14.41 -16.20
CA VAL A 176 -5.08 -13.48 -15.92
C VAL A 176 -5.59 -12.23 -15.20
N VAL A 177 -4.78 -11.71 -14.29
CA VAL A 177 -5.00 -10.40 -13.65
C VAL A 177 -5.01 -9.33 -14.73
N GLN A 178 -6.08 -8.51 -14.78
CA GLN A 178 -6.20 -7.41 -15.75
C GLN A 178 -5.41 -6.18 -15.30
N ASN A 179 -5.55 -5.83 -14.02
CA ASN A 179 -4.84 -4.70 -13.43
C ASN A 179 -4.25 -5.04 -12.06
N SER A 180 -3.07 -4.50 -11.79
CA SER A 180 -2.26 -4.78 -10.62
C SER A 180 -2.03 -3.52 -9.81
N TYR A 181 -2.44 -3.55 -8.55
CA TYR A 181 -2.36 -2.40 -7.66
C TYR A 181 -1.48 -2.68 -6.45
N TYR A 182 -0.89 -1.63 -5.91
CA TYR A 182 -0.16 -1.64 -4.65
C TYR A 182 -0.76 -0.60 -3.71
N MET A 183 -0.88 -0.95 -2.42
CA MET A 183 -1.21 0.01 -1.37
C MET A 183 -0.42 -0.28 -0.10
N GLY A 184 0.24 0.75 0.44
CA GLY A 184 0.96 0.65 1.71
C GLY A 184 1.20 2.01 2.34
N CYS A 185 1.45 2.03 3.65
CA CYS A 185 1.82 3.23 4.39
C CYS A 185 3.04 2.98 5.29
N SER A 186 3.84 4.00 5.63
CA SER A 186 5.07 3.86 6.42
C SER A 186 6.15 3.03 5.68
N THR A 187 6.61 1.91 6.25
CA THR A 187 7.42 0.90 5.54
C THR A 187 6.75 0.46 4.23
N GLY A 188 5.43 0.29 4.23
CA GLY A 188 4.64 0.03 3.03
C GLY A 188 4.68 1.20 2.04
N GLY A 189 4.76 2.43 2.51
CA GLY A 189 4.97 3.58 1.62
C GLY A 189 6.34 3.50 0.93
N ARG A 190 7.40 3.17 1.68
CA ARG A 190 8.75 2.94 1.12
C ARG A 190 8.74 1.81 0.09
N GLN A 191 8.15 0.66 0.42
CA GLN A 191 8.00 -0.47 -0.50
C GLN A 191 7.24 -0.12 -1.80
N GLY A 192 6.23 0.76 -1.71
CA GLY A 192 5.52 1.25 -2.90
C GLY A 192 6.43 2.10 -3.80
N LEU A 193 7.26 2.95 -3.21
CA LEU A 193 8.24 3.73 -3.97
C LEU A 193 9.39 2.87 -4.50
N GLU A 194 9.85 1.87 -3.74
CA GLU A 194 10.79 0.85 -4.20
C GLU A 194 10.24 0.13 -5.44
N ALA A 195 8.98 -0.29 -5.42
CA ALA A 195 8.34 -0.93 -6.57
C ALA A 195 8.26 0.01 -7.78
N ALA A 196 7.98 1.29 -7.55
CA ALA A 196 7.96 2.31 -8.59
C ALA A 196 9.35 2.54 -9.22
N GLN A 197 10.43 2.45 -8.43
CA GLN A 197 11.81 2.69 -8.85
C GLN A 197 12.44 1.46 -9.51
N GLU A 198 12.42 0.32 -8.83
CA GLU A 198 13.19 -0.88 -9.18
C GLU A 198 12.39 -1.89 -10.00
N PHE A 199 11.06 -1.90 -9.86
CA PHE A 199 10.17 -2.86 -10.52
C PHE A 199 9.10 -2.17 -11.37
N PRO A 200 9.47 -1.23 -12.26
CA PRO A 200 8.51 -0.51 -13.07
C PRO A 200 7.68 -1.49 -13.91
N GLY A 201 6.35 -1.32 -13.89
CA GLY A 201 5.41 -2.22 -14.57
C GLY A 201 4.94 -3.44 -13.77
N ASP A 202 5.41 -3.64 -12.52
CA ASP A 202 4.82 -4.65 -11.64
C ASP A 202 3.40 -4.30 -11.20
N TYR A 203 3.13 -3.00 -11.12
CA TYR A 203 1.86 -2.41 -10.74
C TYR A 203 1.48 -1.32 -11.75
N ASP A 204 0.19 -1.28 -12.10
CA ASP A 204 -0.41 -0.23 -12.91
C ASP A 204 -0.73 1.00 -12.03
N GLY A 205 -1.06 0.78 -10.75
CA GLY A 205 -1.37 1.83 -9.79
C GLY A 205 -0.78 1.59 -8.41
N ILE A 206 -0.09 2.59 -7.85
CA ILE A 206 0.59 2.53 -6.54
C ILE A 206 0.05 3.65 -5.64
N VAL A 207 -0.48 3.28 -4.47
CA VAL A 207 -0.80 4.23 -3.39
C VAL A 207 0.25 4.09 -2.29
N SER A 208 1.05 5.15 -2.11
CA SER A 208 2.15 5.20 -1.14
C SER A 208 1.90 6.26 -0.07
N GLY A 209 1.63 5.82 1.16
CA GLY A 209 1.37 6.68 2.31
C GLY A 209 2.57 6.86 3.22
N ALA A 210 2.80 8.08 3.70
CA ALA A 210 3.84 8.44 4.67
C ALA A 210 5.13 7.62 4.49
N PRO A 211 5.74 7.64 3.29
CA PRO A 211 6.75 6.67 2.93
C PRO A 211 8.01 6.82 3.77
N ALA A 212 8.53 5.70 4.29
CA ALA A 212 9.80 5.62 5.01
C ALA A 212 11.03 5.69 4.08
N ILE A 213 11.03 6.65 3.15
CA ILE A 213 12.17 6.99 2.29
C ILE A 213 13.27 7.70 3.10
N ASN A 214 14.52 7.66 2.62
CA ASN A 214 15.68 8.02 3.43
C ASN A 214 15.68 7.25 4.78
N PHE A 215 15.50 5.94 4.70
CA PHE A 215 15.30 5.07 5.86
C PHE A 215 16.43 5.20 6.90
N LEU A 216 17.69 5.29 6.45
CA LEU A 216 18.83 5.48 7.35
C LEU A 216 18.78 6.86 8.05
N GLY A 217 18.39 7.91 7.33
CA GLY A 217 18.17 9.24 7.90
C GLY A 217 17.06 9.24 8.96
N ILE A 218 15.96 8.52 8.73
CA ILE A 218 14.89 8.34 9.72
C ILE A 218 15.41 7.66 10.98
N ILE A 219 16.15 6.55 10.84
CA ILE A 219 16.73 5.85 12.01
C ILE A 219 17.70 6.74 12.77
N ALA A 220 18.56 7.49 12.07
CA ALA A 220 19.47 8.45 12.68
C ALA A 220 18.72 9.58 13.42
N GLN A 221 17.63 10.08 12.85
CA GLN A 221 16.79 11.12 13.45
C GLN A 221 16.14 10.63 14.75
N LEU A 222 15.61 9.40 14.78
CA LEU A 222 15.04 8.80 16.00
C LEU A 222 16.09 8.67 17.11
N ALA A 223 17.31 8.23 16.77
CA ALA A 223 18.42 8.17 17.73
C ALA A 223 18.82 9.56 18.26
N LYS A 224 18.79 10.58 17.39
CA LYS A 224 19.09 11.97 17.75
C LYS A 224 18.05 12.56 18.72
N ILE A 225 16.76 12.25 18.54
CA ILE A 225 15.70 12.70 19.46
C ILE A 225 15.97 12.18 20.87
N PHE A 226 16.25 10.88 21.02
CA PHE A 226 16.58 10.30 22.32
C PHE A 226 17.82 10.96 22.96
N LYS A 227 18.87 11.19 22.15
CA LYS A 227 20.09 11.89 22.63
C LYS A 227 19.80 13.33 23.07
N THR A 228 18.82 13.99 22.46
CA THR A 228 18.44 15.38 22.78
C THR A 228 17.59 15.47 24.03
N THR A 229 16.55 14.64 24.15
CA THR A 229 15.63 14.69 25.29
C THR A 229 16.22 14.04 26.53
N GLY A 230 17.08 13.03 26.37
CA GLY A 230 17.54 12.19 27.46
C GLY A 230 16.41 11.29 27.99
N THR A 231 16.68 10.66 29.13
CA THR A 231 15.73 9.77 29.83
C THR A 231 14.73 10.56 30.67
N PHE A 232 13.68 9.88 31.15
CA PHE A 232 12.75 10.46 32.12
C PHE A 232 13.49 11.04 33.33
N GLY A 233 13.16 12.28 33.69
CA GLY A 233 13.80 13.02 34.79
C GLY A 233 15.03 13.85 34.38
N ALA A 234 15.55 13.71 33.15
CA ALA A 234 16.57 14.62 32.64
C ALA A 234 16.01 16.05 32.50
N LEU A 235 16.84 17.07 32.72
CA LEU A 235 16.44 18.48 32.57
C LEU A 235 16.00 18.82 31.14
N THR A 236 16.49 18.07 30.15
CA THR A 236 16.16 18.19 28.72
C THR A 236 14.89 17.43 28.33
N PHE A 237 14.31 16.64 29.24
CA PHE A 237 13.13 15.83 28.95
C PHE A 237 11.87 16.66 29.11
N LEU A 238 11.05 16.72 28.05
CA LEU A 238 9.71 17.32 28.13
C LEU A 238 8.66 16.26 28.45
N ASN A 239 7.85 16.52 29.48
CA ASN A 239 6.68 15.70 29.79
C ASN A 239 5.54 15.95 28.79
N LYS A 240 4.47 15.15 28.89
CA LYS A 240 3.33 15.20 27.96
C LYS A 240 2.67 16.59 27.90
N ASP A 241 2.50 17.25 29.04
CA ASP A 241 1.87 18.58 29.11
C ASP A 241 2.77 19.67 28.52
N GLN A 242 4.08 19.54 28.68
CA GLN A 242 5.06 20.42 28.03
C GLN A 242 5.06 20.23 26.51
N TRP A 243 5.02 18.98 26.02
CA TRP A 243 4.86 18.69 24.58
C TRP A 243 3.54 19.21 24.02
N ALA A 244 2.44 19.13 24.79
CA ALA A 244 1.15 19.70 24.38
C ALA A 244 1.23 21.22 24.20
N ARG A 245 1.98 21.92 25.07
CA ARG A 245 2.23 23.37 24.94
C ARG A 245 3.13 23.73 23.77
N VAL A 246 4.20 22.96 23.52
CA VAL A 246 5.07 23.16 22.33
C VAL A 246 4.28 23.00 21.03
N ARG A 247 3.33 22.06 20.99
CA ARG A 247 2.46 21.86 19.82
C ARG A 247 1.63 23.09 19.48
N MET A 248 1.23 23.90 20.47
CA MET A 248 0.52 25.17 20.25
C MET A 248 1.41 26.26 19.64
N THR A 249 2.75 26.11 19.72
CA THR A 249 3.71 27.04 19.11
C THR A 249 4.06 26.66 17.67
N LEU A 250 3.93 25.39 17.28
CA LEU A 250 4.15 24.94 15.90
C LEU A 250 3.07 25.44 14.92
N ASP A 251 1.88 25.80 15.41
CA ASP A 251 0.86 26.53 14.62
C ASP A 251 1.35 27.92 14.13
N GLN A 252 2.53 28.38 14.58
CA GLN A 252 3.10 29.69 14.22
C GLN A 252 4.24 29.62 13.18
N CYS A 253 4.68 28.42 12.77
CA CYS A 253 5.87 28.25 11.94
C CYS A 253 5.65 27.22 10.81
N ASP A 254 5.09 27.66 9.67
CA ASP A 254 5.12 26.93 8.41
C ASP A 254 6.34 27.41 7.59
N GLY A 255 7.24 26.49 7.25
CA GLY A 255 8.29 26.72 6.26
C GLY A 255 9.71 26.56 6.79
N ILE A 256 10.36 25.46 6.38
CA ILE A 256 11.67 25.40 5.71
C ILE A 256 12.07 23.92 5.69
N ALA A 257 12.29 23.38 4.49
CA ALA A 257 12.75 22.01 4.30
C ALA A 257 14.05 21.99 3.49
N GLY A 258 14.96 21.11 3.87
CA GLY A 258 16.20 20.86 3.15
C GLY A 258 16.70 19.43 3.33
N VAL A 259 17.32 18.94 2.24
CA VAL A 259 18.08 17.69 2.01
C VAL A 259 17.30 16.49 1.42
N VAL A 260 17.96 15.84 0.45
CA VAL A 260 17.51 14.92 -0.63
C VAL A 260 18.26 13.59 -0.53
N ASP A 261 17.60 12.45 -0.80
CA ASP A 261 18.05 11.37 -1.71
C ASP A 261 17.09 10.16 -1.84
N GLY A 262 16.99 9.63 -3.07
CA GLY A 262 16.29 8.37 -3.44
C GLY A 262 15.24 8.51 -4.56
N VAL A 263 15.60 8.94 -5.78
CA VAL A 263 14.67 9.47 -6.81
C VAL A 263 14.05 8.41 -7.75
N LEU A 264 12.82 8.65 -8.24
CA LEU A 264 12.21 7.93 -9.38
C LEU A 264 12.92 8.27 -10.70
N GLU A 265 13.48 7.26 -11.36
CA GLU A 265 13.98 7.39 -12.73
C GLU A 265 12.86 7.19 -13.78
N TYR A 266 13.17 7.53 -15.04
CA TYR A 266 12.31 7.45 -16.23
C TYR A 266 11.49 6.15 -16.48
N PRO A 267 11.88 4.94 -16.00
CA PRO A 267 11.15 3.71 -16.34
C PRO A 267 9.67 3.67 -15.95
N MET A 268 9.28 4.28 -14.81
CA MET A 268 7.88 4.25 -14.34
C MET A 268 6.94 4.98 -15.31
N LYS A 269 7.35 6.15 -15.81
CA LYS A 269 6.56 6.98 -16.74
C LYS A 269 6.28 6.21 -18.04
N ASN A 270 7.27 5.51 -18.56
CA ASN A 270 7.16 4.81 -19.85
C ASN A 270 6.28 3.56 -19.79
N ASN A 271 6.14 2.94 -18.60
CA ASN A 271 5.30 1.76 -18.40
C ASN A 271 3.83 2.10 -18.10
N GLY A 272 3.47 3.39 -18.04
CA GLY A 272 2.09 3.83 -17.80
C GLY A 272 1.61 3.76 -16.35
N THR A 273 2.47 3.28 -15.43
CA THR A 273 2.18 3.19 -13.99
C THR A 273 1.80 4.56 -13.41
N LYS A 274 0.78 4.57 -12.55
CA LYS A 274 0.29 5.74 -11.82
C LYS A 274 0.67 5.65 -10.34
N LEU A 275 1.10 6.76 -9.76
CA LEU A 275 1.51 6.86 -8.36
C LEU A 275 0.73 7.99 -7.67
N ILE A 276 0.02 7.63 -6.60
CA ILE A 276 -0.50 8.57 -5.61
C ILE A 276 0.37 8.44 -4.36
N MET A 277 1.07 9.51 -4.00
CA MET A 277 1.73 9.63 -2.70
C MET A 277 0.89 10.51 -1.79
N TYR A 278 0.77 10.17 -0.50
CA TYR A 278 0.17 11.06 0.49
C TYR A 278 0.98 11.06 1.79
N HIS A 279 0.88 12.14 2.57
CA HIS A 279 1.55 12.23 3.87
C HIS A 279 0.73 13.06 4.85
N GLY A 280 0.57 12.59 6.08
CA GLY A 280 -0.04 13.36 7.16
C GLY A 280 0.85 14.51 7.62
N LEU A 281 0.29 15.72 7.73
CA LEU A 281 1.09 16.87 8.19
C LEU A 281 1.34 16.88 9.70
N HIS A 282 0.64 16.02 10.46
CA HIS A 282 0.87 15.82 11.90
C HIS A 282 1.54 14.48 12.19
N ASP A 283 2.23 13.91 11.20
CA ASP A 283 2.99 12.67 11.37
C ASP A 283 4.15 12.89 12.37
N SER A 284 4.09 12.16 13.48
CA SER A 284 5.06 12.25 14.57
C SER A 284 6.20 11.24 14.48
N PHE A 285 6.14 10.31 13.51
CA PHE A 285 7.13 9.26 13.31
C PHE A 285 8.01 9.57 12.10
N ILE A 286 7.40 9.91 10.97
CA ILE A 286 8.08 10.25 9.72
C ILE A 286 7.70 11.67 9.36
N SER A 287 8.68 12.57 9.23
CA SER A 287 8.37 13.95 8.87
C SER A 287 7.80 14.04 7.46
N SER A 288 6.69 14.78 7.31
CA SER A 288 6.07 15.05 6.01
C SER A 288 6.99 15.79 5.05
N GLU A 289 7.95 16.57 5.56
CA GLU A 289 8.98 17.26 4.76
C GLU A 289 9.78 16.33 3.88
N ASN A 290 10.00 15.09 4.33
CA ASN A 290 10.69 14.08 3.55
C ASN A 290 9.95 13.78 2.23
N SER A 291 8.62 13.81 2.24
CA SER A 291 7.78 13.61 1.05
C SER A 291 7.77 14.82 0.12
N TYR A 292 7.80 16.05 0.65
CA TYR A 292 7.97 17.26 -0.15
C TYR A 292 9.33 17.24 -0.87
N ASN A 293 10.41 17.01 -0.12
CA ASN A 293 11.76 16.93 -0.67
C ASN A 293 11.90 15.87 -1.76
N TYR A 294 11.23 14.72 -1.59
CA TYR A 294 11.20 13.67 -2.59
C TYR A 294 10.46 14.09 -3.86
N TYR A 295 9.26 14.67 -3.74
CA TYR A 295 8.50 15.16 -4.90
C TYR A 295 9.31 16.19 -5.70
N ASP A 296 9.92 17.15 -5.00
CA ASP A 296 10.76 18.18 -5.62
C ASP A 296 12.04 17.61 -6.22
N SER A 297 12.58 16.54 -5.63
CA SER A 297 13.72 15.83 -6.21
C SER A 297 13.34 15.09 -7.48
N VAL A 298 12.18 14.43 -7.53
CA VAL A 298 11.67 13.78 -8.75
C VAL A 298 11.45 14.83 -9.85
N SER A 299 10.80 15.95 -9.52
CA SER A 299 10.61 17.09 -10.42
C SER A 299 11.93 17.58 -11.01
N ARG A 300 12.93 17.85 -10.16
CA ARG A 300 14.25 18.34 -10.60
C ARG A 300 15.03 17.32 -11.40
N THR A 301 15.08 16.06 -10.96
CA THR A 301 15.88 15.02 -11.62
C THR A 301 15.29 14.60 -12.97
N MET A 302 13.96 14.55 -13.08
CA MET A 302 13.30 14.26 -14.35
C MET A 302 13.14 15.51 -15.23
N GLU A 303 13.46 16.69 -14.71
CA GLU A 303 13.23 17.99 -15.36
C GLU A 303 11.76 18.17 -15.79
N LEU A 304 10.83 17.69 -14.96
CA LEU A 304 9.39 17.75 -15.23
C LEU A 304 8.69 18.70 -14.25
N PRO A 305 7.99 19.74 -14.72
CA PRO A 305 7.17 20.58 -13.84
C PRO A 305 5.98 19.77 -13.31
N SER A 306 5.32 20.28 -12.25
CA SER A 306 4.20 19.58 -11.59
C SER A 306 3.09 19.15 -12.55
N GLN A 307 2.77 19.96 -13.57
CA GLN A 307 1.75 19.62 -14.58
C GLN A 307 2.14 18.40 -15.42
N LYS A 308 3.44 18.11 -15.58
CA LYS A 308 3.95 16.94 -16.27
C LYS A 308 4.12 15.74 -15.35
N LEU A 309 4.41 15.97 -14.08
CA LEU A 309 4.32 14.92 -13.07
C LEU A 309 2.88 14.43 -12.91
N ASP A 310 1.88 15.33 -12.94
CA ASP A 310 0.45 15.02 -12.78
C ASP A 310 -0.11 13.97 -13.76
N GLU A 311 0.59 13.71 -14.86
CA GLU A 311 0.27 12.65 -15.84
C GLU A 311 0.46 11.24 -15.26
N PHE A 312 1.30 11.08 -14.24
CA PHE A 312 1.65 9.77 -13.66
C PHE A 312 1.99 9.77 -12.15
N TYR A 313 2.27 10.91 -11.53
CA TYR A 313 2.67 11.04 -10.13
C TYR A 313 2.02 12.26 -9.48
N ARG A 314 1.18 12.02 -8.46
CA ARG A 314 0.50 13.07 -7.67
C ARG A 314 0.80 12.90 -6.19
N PHE A 315 1.14 14.00 -5.51
CA PHE A 315 1.38 14.03 -4.07
C PHE A 315 0.29 14.84 -3.36
N PHE A 316 -0.29 14.28 -2.30
CA PHE A 316 -1.33 14.91 -1.47
C PHE A 316 -0.86 15.04 -0.02
N PRO A 317 -0.50 16.25 0.43
CA PRO A 317 -0.33 16.54 1.85
C PRO A 317 -1.68 16.59 2.55
N ILE A 318 -1.81 15.94 3.71
CA ILE A 318 -3.08 15.76 4.42
C ILE A 318 -3.02 16.47 5.79
N PRO A 319 -3.54 17.71 5.91
CA PRO A 319 -3.60 18.43 7.18
C PRO A 319 -4.39 17.66 8.25
N GLY A 320 -3.79 17.50 9.42
CA GLY A 320 -4.41 16.86 10.56
C GLY A 320 -4.54 15.33 10.49
N LEU A 321 -3.87 14.69 9.53
CA LEU A 321 -3.57 13.25 9.56
C LEU A 321 -2.26 13.04 10.32
N GLU A 322 -2.28 12.12 11.29
CA GLU A 322 -1.08 11.62 11.98
C GLU A 322 -0.41 10.49 11.16
N HIS A 323 0.40 9.64 11.78
CA HIS A 323 1.10 8.57 11.06
C HIS A 323 0.12 7.52 10.53
N CYS A 324 -0.13 7.57 9.22
CA CYS A 324 -1.01 6.68 8.43
C CYS A 324 -2.52 6.73 8.73
N TYR A 325 -2.92 6.98 9.98
CA TYR A 325 -4.31 7.01 10.42
C TYR A 325 -4.50 8.00 11.57
N SER A 326 -5.76 8.30 11.93
CA SER A 326 -6.11 9.21 13.03
C SER A 326 -5.62 10.65 12.83
N GLY A 327 -5.93 11.49 13.82
CA GLY A 327 -5.48 12.88 13.92
C GLY A 327 -6.63 13.87 14.10
N SER A 328 -6.27 15.13 14.29
CA SER A 328 -7.21 16.21 14.63
C SER A 328 -8.02 16.73 13.44
N GLY A 329 -7.58 16.45 12.22
CA GLY A 329 -8.17 16.96 10.98
C GLY A 329 -9.08 15.96 10.25
N SER A 330 -9.28 16.22 8.97
CA SER A 330 -10.07 15.35 8.08
C SER A 330 -9.18 14.25 7.49
N TRP A 331 -8.71 13.36 8.36
CA TRP A 331 -7.59 12.45 8.08
C TRP A 331 -7.94 11.23 7.23
N ASN A 332 -9.20 10.78 7.22
CA ASN A 332 -9.59 9.52 6.58
C ASN A 332 -9.87 9.72 5.09
N ILE A 333 -8.96 9.24 4.24
CA ILE A 333 -9.05 9.23 2.77
C ILE A 333 -9.29 7.79 2.23
N GLY A 334 -9.65 6.85 3.09
CA GLY A 334 -9.84 5.44 2.74
C GLY A 334 -8.54 4.72 2.32
N SER A 335 -7.39 5.10 2.89
CA SER A 335 -6.11 4.44 2.58
C SER A 335 -5.82 3.21 3.46
N ALA A 336 -4.66 2.58 3.27
CA ALA A 336 -4.14 1.53 4.14
C ALA A 336 -4.16 1.98 5.60
N SER A 337 -4.58 1.06 6.48
CA SER A 337 -4.71 1.26 7.94
C SER A 337 -5.75 2.30 8.38
N GLN A 338 -6.53 2.88 7.47
CA GLN A 338 -7.56 3.88 7.82
C GLN A 338 -8.96 3.28 7.99
N ASN A 339 -9.15 1.99 7.73
CA ASN A 339 -10.39 1.26 7.98
C ASN A 339 -10.45 0.79 9.45
N THR A 340 -10.63 1.75 10.36
CA THR A 340 -10.78 1.52 11.80
C THR A 340 -12.22 1.12 12.16
N PRO A 341 -12.49 0.53 13.34
CA PRO A 341 -13.86 0.26 13.79
C PRO A 341 -14.79 1.48 13.72
N ASP A 342 -14.26 2.67 14.04
CA ASP A 342 -15.02 3.93 14.01
C ASP A 342 -15.29 4.44 12.58
N SER A 343 -14.55 3.98 11.57
CA SER A 343 -14.69 4.47 10.19
C SER A 343 -15.33 3.46 9.24
N ALA A 344 -15.27 2.17 9.58
CA ALA A 344 -15.70 1.07 8.71
C ALA A 344 -17.18 1.11 8.31
N SER A 345 -18.04 1.73 9.12
CA SER A 345 -19.48 1.83 8.86
C SER A 345 -19.90 3.13 8.18
N VAL A 346 -19.01 4.13 8.07
CA VAL A 346 -19.38 5.48 7.63
C VAL A 346 -18.64 5.97 6.40
N ILE A 347 -17.57 5.28 5.99
CA ILE A 347 -16.86 5.62 4.76
C ILE A 347 -17.29 4.69 3.64
N ASP A 348 -17.83 5.28 2.57
CA ASP A 348 -18.02 4.56 1.32
C ASP A 348 -16.65 4.22 0.71
N SER A 349 -16.36 2.93 0.62
CA SER A 349 -15.15 2.41 -0.01
C SER A 349 -14.97 2.85 -1.46
N SER A 350 -16.05 3.22 -2.16
CA SER A 350 -16.00 3.73 -3.54
C SER A 350 -15.25 5.07 -3.65
N ASP A 351 -15.20 5.85 -2.55
CA ASP A 351 -14.51 7.13 -2.49
C ASP A 351 -13.11 7.03 -1.83
N SER A 352 -12.64 5.81 -1.60
CA SER A 352 -11.28 5.58 -1.10
C SER A 352 -10.21 5.98 -2.11
N VAL A 353 -9.02 6.35 -1.63
CA VAL A 353 -7.85 6.60 -2.49
C VAL A 353 -7.47 5.38 -3.34
N LEU A 354 -7.75 4.15 -2.88
CA LEU A 354 -7.59 2.94 -3.70
C LEU A 354 -8.48 3.01 -4.94
N MET A 355 -9.76 3.32 -4.76
CA MET A 355 -10.71 3.38 -5.86
C MET A 355 -10.48 4.59 -6.76
N LYS A 356 -9.95 5.71 -6.23
CA LYS A 356 -9.42 6.80 -7.08
C LYS A 356 -8.24 6.36 -7.94
N MET A 357 -7.37 5.49 -7.43
CA MET A 357 -6.29 4.91 -8.23
C MET A 357 -6.84 3.96 -9.31
N VAL A 358 -7.87 3.18 -9.00
CA VAL A 358 -8.58 2.36 -10.01
C VAL A 358 -9.15 3.23 -11.12
N ASP A 359 -9.86 4.30 -10.76
CA ASP A 359 -10.42 5.24 -11.75
C ASP A 359 -9.34 5.90 -12.61
N TRP A 360 -8.18 6.23 -12.03
CA TRP A 360 -7.08 6.79 -12.79
C TRP A 360 -6.49 5.79 -13.79
N VAL A 361 -6.21 4.56 -13.34
CA VAL A 361 -5.61 3.52 -14.18
C VAL A 361 -6.57 3.05 -15.28
N GLU A 362 -7.82 2.74 -14.92
CA GLU A 362 -8.76 2.06 -15.83
C GLU A 362 -9.60 3.02 -16.68
N LYS A 363 -9.84 4.25 -16.18
CA LYS A 363 -10.72 5.22 -16.84
C LYS A 363 -9.99 6.50 -17.24
N GLY A 364 -8.71 6.64 -16.90
CA GLY A 364 -7.94 7.87 -17.13
C GLY A 364 -8.39 9.05 -16.27
N ILE A 365 -9.19 8.82 -15.22
CA ILE A 365 -9.74 9.87 -14.36
C ILE A 365 -8.81 10.07 -13.17
N ALA A 366 -7.83 10.96 -13.33
CA ALA A 366 -6.87 11.26 -12.29
C ALA A 366 -7.49 12.11 -11.15
N PRO A 367 -7.21 11.82 -9.87
CA PRO A 367 -7.81 12.56 -8.76
C PRO A 367 -7.20 13.96 -8.64
N GLU A 368 -7.99 15.02 -8.78
CA GLU A 368 -7.53 16.40 -8.52
C GLU A 368 -7.43 16.73 -7.03
N VAL A 369 -8.22 16.02 -6.21
CA VAL A 369 -8.25 16.14 -4.75
C VAL A 369 -8.47 14.75 -4.14
N LEU A 370 -8.10 14.60 -2.87
CA LEU A 370 -8.52 13.47 -2.04
C LEU A 370 -9.45 13.95 -0.93
N THR A 371 -10.68 13.43 -0.90
CA THR A 371 -11.67 13.80 0.11
C THR A 371 -11.38 13.10 1.43
N GLY A 372 -10.94 13.87 2.42
CA GLY A 372 -10.71 13.41 3.78
C GLY A 372 -11.91 13.64 4.68
N ARG A 373 -12.15 12.72 5.63
CA ARG A 373 -13.17 12.85 6.69
C ARG A 373 -12.55 12.95 8.07
N LYS A 374 -13.13 13.81 8.91
CA LYS A 374 -12.95 13.77 10.35
C LYS A 374 -14.07 12.96 10.96
N ILE A 375 -13.70 11.90 11.67
CA ILE A 375 -14.65 10.96 12.25
C ILE A 375 -14.54 11.05 13.77
N VAL A 376 -15.68 11.25 14.43
CA VAL A 376 -15.79 11.28 15.90
C VAL A 376 -16.95 10.37 16.27
N ASN A 377 -16.68 9.35 17.09
CA ASN A 377 -17.69 8.38 17.56
C ASN A 377 -18.52 7.77 16.43
N GLY A 378 -17.87 7.37 15.34
CA GLY A 378 -18.57 6.77 14.20
C GLY A 378 -19.41 7.75 13.37
N VAL A 379 -19.15 9.06 13.45
CA VAL A 379 -19.88 10.08 12.67
C VAL A 379 -18.88 10.98 11.96
N VAL A 380 -19.14 11.27 10.67
CA VAL A 380 -18.38 12.27 9.91
C VAL A 380 -18.79 13.66 10.39
N VAL A 381 -17.88 14.38 11.05
CA VAL A 381 -18.14 15.72 11.62
C VAL A 381 -17.50 16.86 10.82
N ALA A 382 -16.58 16.53 9.91
CA ALA A 382 -16.00 17.46 8.96
C ALA A 382 -15.48 16.72 7.73
N GLU A 383 -15.46 17.39 6.59
CA GLU A 383 -14.92 16.89 5.34
C GLU A 383 -14.04 17.97 4.68
N LYS A 384 -12.94 17.55 4.06
CA LYS A 384 -12.03 18.46 3.34
C LYS A 384 -11.47 17.79 2.09
N ASN A 385 -11.48 18.51 0.98
CA ASN A 385 -10.84 18.07 -0.26
C ASN A 385 -9.36 18.45 -0.24
N HIS A 386 -8.49 17.51 0.09
CA HIS A 386 -7.05 17.73 0.17
C HIS A 386 -6.45 17.92 -1.21
N CYS A 387 -5.73 19.03 -1.39
CA CYS A 387 -5.15 19.43 -2.67
C CYS A 387 -3.92 18.60 -3.01
N LYS A 388 -3.70 18.37 -4.32
CA LYS A 388 -2.41 17.92 -4.81
C LYS A 388 -1.36 19.04 -4.67
N TYR A 389 -0.17 18.71 -4.21
CA TYR A 389 0.99 19.59 -4.20
C TYR A 389 1.36 19.99 -5.64
N PRO A 390 1.72 21.27 -5.93
CA PRO A 390 2.06 22.34 -4.98
C PRO A 390 0.89 23.21 -4.51
N SER A 391 -0.35 22.86 -4.87
CA SER A 391 -1.51 23.60 -4.38
C SER A 391 -1.78 23.29 -2.92
N GLN A 392 -2.33 24.27 -2.21
CA GLN A 392 -2.68 24.16 -0.80
C GLN A 392 -4.16 24.47 -0.59
N ASN A 393 -4.75 23.82 0.41
CA ASN A 393 -6.11 24.12 0.84
C ASN A 393 -6.21 25.51 1.45
N THR A 394 -6.91 26.42 0.77
CA THR A 394 -7.20 27.77 1.26
C THR A 394 -8.68 27.90 1.60
N TYR A 395 -8.99 28.43 2.78
CA TYR A 395 -10.37 28.75 3.16
C TYR A 395 -10.85 29.95 2.36
N LYS A 396 -12.06 29.89 1.80
CA LYS A 396 -12.61 30.96 0.95
C LYS A 396 -12.97 32.23 1.72
N GLY A 397 -12.91 32.20 3.06
CA GLY A 397 -13.35 33.30 3.93
C GLY A 397 -14.85 33.27 4.25
N VAL A 398 -15.61 32.40 3.60
CA VAL A 398 -17.07 32.26 3.74
C VAL A 398 -17.48 30.79 3.82
N GLY A 399 -18.60 30.52 4.49
CA GLY A 399 -19.16 29.17 4.68
C GLY A 399 -18.74 28.50 5.99
N ASN A 400 -19.18 27.26 6.20
CA ASN A 400 -18.78 26.46 7.36
C ASN A 400 -17.41 25.81 7.09
N PRO A 401 -16.35 26.08 7.88
CA PRO A 401 -15.02 25.48 7.69
C PRO A 401 -14.99 23.95 7.77
N SER A 402 -16.00 23.31 8.35
CA SER A 402 -16.15 21.85 8.40
C SER A 402 -16.65 21.24 7.08
N LEU A 403 -17.06 22.05 6.11
CA LEU A 403 -17.54 21.59 4.81
C LEU A 403 -16.48 21.78 3.72
N ALA A 404 -16.27 20.76 2.90
CA ALA A 404 -15.29 20.79 1.81
C ALA A 404 -15.55 21.95 0.81
N SER A 405 -16.82 22.32 0.58
CA SER A 405 -17.23 23.41 -0.31
C SER A 405 -16.69 24.79 0.08
N SER A 406 -16.34 24.98 1.36
CA SER A 406 -15.82 26.23 1.90
C SER A 406 -14.32 26.42 1.65
N TRP A 407 -13.66 25.44 1.03
CA TRP A 407 -12.24 25.45 0.70
C TRP A 407 -12.02 25.38 -0.80
N GLU A 408 -10.84 25.79 -1.24
CA GLU A 408 -10.36 25.59 -2.59
C GLU A 408 -8.85 25.37 -2.64
N CYS A 409 -8.38 24.77 -3.73
CA CYS A 409 -6.97 24.59 -3.99
C CYS A 409 -6.41 25.84 -4.65
N ARG A 410 -5.46 26.49 -3.98
CA ARG A 410 -4.72 27.64 -4.53
C ARG A 410 -3.23 27.31 -4.60
N HIS A 411 -2.61 27.73 -5.68
CA HIS A 411 -1.16 27.79 -5.76
C HIS A 411 -0.70 29.02 -4.98
N ASN A 412 0.02 28.84 -3.87
CA ASN A 412 0.67 29.99 -3.25
C ASN A 412 1.78 30.46 -4.19
N ARG A 413 1.68 31.71 -4.68
CA ARG A 413 2.71 32.37 -5.51
C ARG A 413 3.92 32.87 -4.70
N LEU A 414 4.04 32.43 -3.45
CA LEU A 414 5.05 32.89 -2.51
C LEU A 414 5.90 31.69 -2.08
N ALA A 415 6.84 31.31 -2.94
CA ALA A 415 8.06 30.60 -2.60
C ALA A 415 9.18 31.16 -3.48
#